data_AF-A0A7C4INX2-F1
#
_entry.id   AF-A0A7C4INX2-F1
#
_cell.length_a   1.000
_cell.length_b   1.000
_cell.length_c   1.000
_cell.angle_alpha   90.00
_cell.angle_beta   90.00
_cell.angle_gamma   90.00
#
_symmetry.space_group_name_H-M   'P 1'
#
loop_
_entity.id
_entity.type
_entity.pdbx_description
1 polymer ?
#
loop_
_entity_poly.entity_id
_entity_poly.type
_entity_poly.pdbx_seq_one_letter_code
_entity_poly.pdbx_strand_id
1 'polypeptide(L)' 'MKPRLYLKVGDTVRHLYRGSWGDGHVIEERHSVLPGGMCVVRVMFEDGIERSFINDLNSELCCYYAGLRIYRF' A
#
# COMPACT_ATOMS: atom_id res chain seq x y z
N MET A 1 -13.33 -15.07 -0.87
CA MET A 1 -11.95 -15.55 -0.63
C MET A 1 -11.33 -14.69 0.45
N LYS A 2 -10.39 -15.24 1.24
CA LYS A 2 -9.65 -14.44 2.23
C LYS A 2 -8.75 -13.43 1.50
N PRO A 3 -8.68 -12.15 1.93
CA PRO A 3 -7.78 -11.17 1.32
C PRO A 3 -6.33 -11.63 1.37
N ARG A 4 -5.57 -11.36 0.30
CA ARG A 4 -4.12 -11.60 0.24
C ARG A 4 -3.41 -10.26 0.37
N LEU A 5 -3.19 -9.83 1.61
CA LEU A 5 -2.60 -8.52 1.89
C LEU A 5 -1.14 -8.46 1.44
N TYR A 6 -0.72 -7.32 0.89
CA TYR A 6 0.65 -7.13 0.39
C TYR A 6 1.54 -6.42 1.43
N LEU A 7 1.20 -5.18 1.76
CA LEU A 7 1.92 -4.32 2.70
C LEU A 7 1.37 -4.43 4.12
N LYS A 8 2.20 -4.10 5.10
CA LYS A 8 1.85 -4.01 6.52
C LYS A 8 2.39 -2.73 7.13
N VAL A 9 1.81 -2.32 8.27
CA VAL A 9 2.34 -1.19 9.06
C VAL A 9 3.82 -1.43 9.38
N GLY A 10 4.64 -0.41 9.16
CA GLY A 10 6.09 -0.46 9.35
C GLY A 10 6.90 -0.81 8.11
N ASP A 11 6.28 -1.26 7.01
CA ASP A 11 6.99 -1.43 5.74
C ASP A 11 7.42 -0.07 5.17
N THR A 12 8.67 0.00 4.69
CA THR A 12 9.17 1.11 3.86
C THR A 12 8.96 0.75 2.38
N VAL A 13 8.50 1.71 1.58
CA VAL A 13 8.11 1.50 0.18
C VAL A 13 8.62 2.61 -0.73
N ARG A 14 8.73 2.31 -2.03
CA ARG A 14 8.90 3.30 -3.10
C ARG A 14 7.85 3.11 -4.18
N HIS A 15 7.48 4.19 -4.85
CA HIS A 15 6.63 4.13 -6.02
C HIS A 15 7.45 4.19 -7.31
N LEU A 16 7.39 3.15 -8.14
CA LEU A 16 8.22 2.99 -9.33
C LEU A 16 8.13 4.16 -10.32
N TYR A 17 6.94 4.75 -10.46
CA TYR A 17 6.67 5.79 -11.47
C TYR A 17 6.63 7.21 -10.89
N ARG A 18 6.80 7.36 -9.58
CA ARG A 18 6.61 8.64 -8.87
C ARG A 18 7.78 8.91 -7.94
N GLY A 19 8.98 8.98 -8.52
CA GLY A 19 10.21 9.20 -7.77
C GLY A 19 10.21 10.49 -6.94
N SER A 20 9.43 11.51 -7.34
CA SER A 20 9.26 12.75 -6.59
C SER A 20 8.56 12.59 -5.24
N TRP A 21 7.91 11.45 -4.96
CA TRP A 21 7.31 11.18 -3.65
C TRP A 21 8.35 10.79 -2.60
N GLY A 22 9.54 10.35 -3.02
CA GLY A 22 10.56 9.80 -2.14
C GLY A 22 10.14 8.48 -1.51
N ASP A 23 10.75 8.15 -0.37
CA ASP A 23 10.46 6.94 0.39
C ASP A 23 9.13 7.09 1.14
N GLY A 24 8.39 5.99 1.24
CA GLY A 24 7.10 5.94 1.93
C GLY A 24 7.16 5.00 3.13
N HIS A 25 6.47 5.35 4.21
CA HIS A 25 6.28 4.50 5.37
C HIS A 25 4.81 4.13 5.53
N VAL A 26 4.51 2.85 5.63
CA VAL A 26 3.14 2.39 5.88
C VAL A 26 2.78 2.68 7.33
N ILE A 27 1.87 3.63 7.53
CA ILE A 27 1.45 4.11 8.85
C ILE A 27 0.11 3.53 9.30
N GLU A 28 -0.66 2.96 8.38
CA GLU A 28 -1.95 2.34 8.70
C GLU A 28 -2.29 1.19 7.76
N GLU A 29 -2.96 0.16 8.30
CA GLU A 29 -3.55 -0.95 7.57
C GLU A 29 -5.00 -1.13 8.03
N ARG A 30 -5.94 -1.26 7.09
CA ARG A 30 -7.33 -1.65 7.35
C ARG A 30 -7.71 -2.81 6.44
N HIS A 31 -8.31 -3.84 7.00
CA HIS A 31 -8.87 -4.96 6.23
C HIS A 31 -10.29 -5.26 6.68
N SER A 32 -11.20 -5.42 5.71
CA SER A 32 -12.54 -5.91 5.98
C SER A 32 -12.61 -7.42 5.81
N VAL A 33 -13.35 -8.07 6.70
CA VAL A 33 -13.65 -9.52 6.62
C VAL A 33 -15.01 -9.80 5.98
N LEU A 34 -15.76 -8.76 5.64
CA LEU A 34 -17.08 -8.89 5.02
C LEU A 34 -16.96 -9.05 3.49
N PRO A 35 -17.87 -9.80 2.85
CA PRO A 35 -17.96 -9.84 1.39
C PRO A 35 -18.10 -8.44 0.79
N GLY A 36 -17.30 -8.13 -0.24
CA GLY A 36 -17.27 -6.80 -0.87
C GLY A 36 -16.51 -5.73 -0.07
N GLY A 37 -15.97 -6.07 1.10
CA GLY A 37 -15.14 -5.19 1.88
C GLY A 37 -13.79 -4.89 1.23
N MET A 38 -13.26 -3.70 1.50
CA MET A 38 -11.97 -3.25 0.97
C MET A 38 -10.84 -3.51 1.97
N CYS A 39 -9.65 -3.78 1.45
CA CYS A 39 -8.41 -3.78 2.21
C CYS A 39 -7.55 -2.62 1.71
N VAL A 40 -7.11 -1.74 2.61
CA VAL A 40 -6.36 -0.54 2.27
C VAL A 40 -5.18 -0.32 3.21
N VAL A 41 -4.15 0.35 2.71
CA VAL A 41 -3.03 0.86 3.52
C VAL A 41 -2.86 2.35 3.29
N ARG A 42 -2.38 3.04 4.31
CA ARG A 42 -1.98 4.45 4.21
C ARG A 42 -0.47 4.57 4.33
N VAL A 43 0.11 5.32 3.41
CA VAL A 43 1.56 5.55 3.31
C VAL A 43 1.82 7.04 3.47
N MET A 44 2.70 7.40 4.40
CA MET A 44 3.27 8.73 4.50
C MET A 44 4.56 8.77 3.67
N PHE A 45 4.58 9.60 2.65
CA PHE A 45 5.74 9.78 1.77
C PHE A 45 6.60 10.97 2.22
N GLU A 46 7.88 10.98 1.83
CA GLU A 46 8.82 12.06 2.13
C GLU A 46 8.42 13.42 1.55
N ASP A 47 7.58 13.42 0.52
CA ASP A 47 6.94 14.65 0.02
C ASP A 47 5.91 15.26 0.97
N GLY A 48 5.68 14.64 2.14
CA GLY A 48 4.79 15.10 3.19
C GLY A 48 3.31 14.77 2.95
N ILE A 49 2.99 14.02 1.89
CA ILE A 49 1.61 13.71 1.51
C ILE A 49 1.27 12.26 1.83
N GLU A 50 0.21 12.08 2.62
CA GLU A 50 -0.38 10.77 2.87
C GLU A 50 -1.20 10.27 1.67
N ARG A 51 -1.01 9.00 1.30
CA ARG A 51 -1.75 8.37 0.21
C ARG A 51 -2.28 7.02 0.63
N SER A 52 -3.52 6.73 0.25
CA SER A 52 -4.17 5.44 0.52
C SER A 52 -4.20 4.58 -0.73
N PHE A 53 -3.94 3.29 -0.56
CA PHE A 53 -3.94 2.33 -1.66
C PHE A 53 -4.69 1.05 -1.29
N ILE A 54 -5.28 0.40 -2.30
CA ILE A 54 -5.83 -0.95 -2.14
C ILE A 54 -4.68 -1.92 -1.86
N ASN A 55 -4.85 -2.76 -0.85
CA ASN A 55 -3.82 -3.66 -0.33
C ASN A 55 -4.27 -5.12 -0.40
N ASP A 56 -4.99 -5.52 -1.45
CA ASP A 56 -5.38 -6.92 -1.66
C ASP A 56 -4.84 -7.40 -3.01
N LEU A 57 -3.93 -8.37 -3.01
CA LEU A 57 -3.36 -8.98 -4.22
C LEU A 57 -4.40 -9.70 -5.08
N ASN A 58 -5.59 -9.99 -4.56
CA ASN A 58 -6.69 -10.50 -5.38
C ASN A 58 -7.41 -9.38 -6.17
N SER A 59 -7.13 -8.10 -5.89
CA SER A 59 -7.67 -6.95 -6.61
C SER A 59 -6.69 -6.50 -7.70
N GLU A 60 -7.20 -6.25 -8.90
CA GLU A 60 -6.44 -5.66 -10.01
C GLU A 60 -5.91 -4.25 -9.68
N LEU A 61 -6.54 -3.58 -8.71
CA LEU A 61 -6.17 -2.25 -8.25
C LEU A 61 -5.18 -2.28 -7.07
N CYS A 62 -4.65 -3.44 -6.71
CA CYS A 62 -3.68 -3.56 -5.63
C CYS A 62 -2.48 -2.62 -5.84
N CYS A 63 -2.00 -2.03 -4.76
CA CYS A 63 -0.85 -1.13 -4.75
C CYS A 63 0.40 -1.76 -5.38
N TYR A 64 0.56 -3.09 -5.28
CA TYR A 64 1.59 -3.82 -6.01
C TYR A 64 1.47 -3.62 -7.53
N TYR A 65 0.28 -3.76 -8.11
CA TYR A 65 0.08 -3.57 -9.55
C TYR A 65 0.16 -2.09 -9.95
N ALA A 66 -0.19 -1.18 -9.03
CA ALA A 66 -0.05 0.27 -9.23
C ALA A 66 1.41 0.78 -9.20
N GLY A 67 2.38 -0.05 -8.77
CA GLY A 67 3.81 0.28 -8.79
C GLY A 67 4.42 0.60 -7.42
N LEU A 68 3.71 0.31 -6.32
CA LEU A 68 4.26 0.42 -4.97
C LEU A 68 5.09 -0.84 -4.66
N ARG A 69 6.35 -0.68 -4.24
CA ARG A 69 7.27 -1.79 -3.95
C ARG A 69 7.88 -1.63 -2.56
N ILE A 70 7.96 -2.73 -1.82
CA ILE A 70 8.74 -2.80 -0.59
C ILE A 70 10.19 -2.46 -0.91
N TYR A 71 10.74 -1.53 -0.15
CA TYR A 71 12.12 -1.11 -0.21
C TYR A 71 12.83 -1.58 1.05
N ARG A 72 13.79 -2.49 0.89
CA ARG A 72 14.66 -2.97 1.97
C ARG A 72 16.08 -2.57 1.62
N PHE A 73 16.72 -1.85 2.53
CA PHE A 73 18.17 -1.66 2.55
C PHE A 73 18.84 -2.89 3.17
#